data_AF-A0A482WJS8-F1
#
_entry.id   AF-A0A482WJS8-F1
#
_cell.length_a   1.000
_cell.length_b   1.000
_cell.length_c   1.000
_cell.angle_alpha   90.00
_cell.angle_beta   90.00
_cell.angle_gamma   90.00
#
_symmetry.space_group_name_H-M   'P 1'
#
loop_
_entity.id
_entity.type
_entity.pdbx_description
1 polymer ?
#
loop_
_entity_poly.entity_id
_entity_poly.type
_entity_poly.pdbx_seq_one_letter_code
_entity_poly.pdbx_strand_id
1 'polypeptide(L)'
;MLNSKGYTKSIDMWSVGCILAEMISNRPIFPGKHYLDQLNHILGVLGSPSAEDLECIINEKVPIDLFESISLTLANHPILQQ
;
A
#
# COMPACT_ATOMS: atom_id res chain seq x y z
N MET A 1 -21.31 2.43 -6.77
CA MET A 1 -21.28 0.96 -6.62
C MET A 1 -20.17 0.43 -7.52
N LEU A 2 -19.29 -0.39 -6.96
CA LEU A 2 -17.98 -0.78 -7.52
C LEU A 2 -18.13 -1.36 -8.93
N ASN A 3 -17.81 -0.54 -9.94
CA ASN A 3 -17.89 -0.92 -11.34
C ASN A 3 -16.69 -1.83 -11.67
N SER A 4 -16.97 -3.13 -11.73
CA SER A 4 -16.05 -4.25 -11.86
C SER A 4 -15.34 -4.28 -13.22
N LYS A 5 -14.20 -3.59 -13.33
CA LYS A 5 -13.17 -3.88 -14.34
C LYS A 5 -11.83 -4.34 -13.75
N GLY A 6 -11.65 -4.25 -12.44
CA GLY A 6 -10.41 -4.65 -11.75
C GLY A 6 -10.63 -5.43 -10.46
N TYR A 7 -11.87 -5.87 -10.18
CA TYR A 7 -12.15 -6.70 -9.00
C TYR A 7 -11.83 -8.15 -9.29
N THR A 8 -10.77 -8.63 -8.66
CA THR A 8 -10.33 -10.03 -8.70
C THR A 8 -10.41 -10.64 -7.31
N LYS A 9 -10.44 -11.97 -7.23
CA LYS A 9 -10.44 -12.71 -5.95
C LYS A 9 -9.27 -12.33 -5.04
N SER A 10 -8.17 -11.83 -5.60
CA SER A 10 -7.02 -11.35 -4.82
C SER A 10 -7.35 -10.15 -3.94
N ILE A 11 -8.34 -9.31 -4.30
CA ILE A 11 -8.77 -8.19 -3.46
C ILE A 11 -9.44 -8.67 -2.18
N ASP A 12 -10.23 -9.75 -2.26
CA ASP A 12 -10.84 -10.36 -1.07
C ASP A 12 -9.76 -10.94 -0.15
N MET A 13 -8.75 -11.62 -0.70
CA MET A 13 -7.63 -12.16 0.07
C MET A 13 -6.79 -11.07 0.75
N TRP A 14 -6.56 -9.94 0.07
CA TRP A 14 -5.92 -8.78 0.67
C TRP A 14 -6.70 -8.27 1.89
N SER A 15 -8.02 -8.15 1.75
CA SER A 15 -8.91 -7.69 2.83
C SER A 15 -8.91 -8.64 4.03
N VAL A 16 -8.90 -9.97 3.79
CA VAL A 16 -8.75 -10.99 4.84
C VAL A 16 -7.42 -10.84 5.59
N GLY A 17 -6.32 -10.56 4.87
CA GLY A 17 -5.01 -10.30 5.47
C GLY A 17 -5.03 -9.11 6.42
N CYS A 18 -5.68 -8.01 6.03
CA CYS A 18 -5.85 -6.83 6.89
C CYS A 18 -6.65 -7.17 8.17
N ILE A 19 -7.76 -7.91 8.04
CA ILE A 19 -8.58 -8.33 9.19
C ILE A 19 -7.78 -9.23 10.12
N LEU A 20 -7.02 -10.19 9.58
CA LEU A 20 -6.18 -11.08 10.37
C LEU A 20 -5.13 -10.30 11.18
N ALA A 21 -4.44 -9.36 10.54
CA ALA A 21 -3.45 -8.53 11.23
C ALA A 21 -4.08 -7.63 12.31
N GLU A 22 -5.28 -7.11 12.05
CA GLU A 22 -6.04 -6.32 13.03
C GLU A 22 -6.47 -7.19 14.23
N MET A 23 -6.92 -8.42 14.01
CA MET A 23 -7.27 -9.34 15.10
C MET A 23 -6.06 -9.68 15.98
N ILE A 24 -4.86 -9.82 15.38
CA ILE A 24 -3.63 -10.13 16.12
C ILE A 24 -3.19 -8.94 16.98
N SER A 25 -3.34 -7.71 16.46
CA SER A 25 -2.79 -6.50 17.09
C SER A 25 -3.82 -5.63 17.82
N ASN A 26 -5.11 -5.99 17.73
CA ASN A 26 -6.27 -5.20 18.19
C ASN A 26 -6.27 -3.74 17.69
N ARG A 27 -5.58 -3.48 16.57
CA ARG A 27 -5.49 -2.15 15.94
C ARG A 27 -5.40 -2.32 14.42
N PRO A 28 -5.96 -1.39 13.63
CA PRO A 28 -5.87 -1.46 12.19
C PRO A 28 -4.41 -1.43 11.72
N ILE A 29 -4.04 -2.38 10.87
CA ILE A 29 -2.68 -2.49 10.33
C ILE A 29 -2.31 -1.33 9.39
N PHE A 30 -3.30 -0.78 8.67
CA PHE A 30 -3.12 0.33 7.72
C PHE A 30 -4.16 1.44 7.96
N PRO A 31 -3.93 2.34 8.93
CA PRO A 31 -4.90 3.38 9.31
C PRO A 31 -4.80 4.65 8.43
N GLY A 32 -4.95 4.53 7.12
CA GLY A 32 -4.85 5.66 6.21
C GLY A 32 -6.07 6.58 6.23
N LYS A 33 -5.82 7.91 6.23
CA LYS A 33 -6.87 8.95 6.24
C LYS A 33 -7.33 9.36 4.85
N HIS A 34 -6.49 9.17 3.85
CA HIS A 34 -6.77 9.45 2.43
C HIS A 34 -5.96 8.50 1.54
N TYR A 35 -6.25 8.48 0.23
CA TYR A 35 -5.69 7.49 -0.71
C TYR A 35 -4.16 7.37 -0.65
N LEU A 36 -3.43 8.49 -0.70
CA LEU A 36 -1.96 8.47 -0.62
C LEU A 36 -1.44 8.00 0.74
N ASP A 37 -2.13 8.34 1.82
CA ASP A 37 -1.75 7.95 3.18
C ASP A 37 -1.94 6.43 3.39
N GLN A 38 -3.02 5.88 2.85
CA GLN A 38 -3.25 4.43 2.83
C GLN A 38 -2.13 3.70 2.09
N LEU A 39 -1.71 4.22 0.93
CA LEU A 39 -0.61 3.64 0.14
C LEU A 39 0.72 3.72 0.91
N ASN A 40 0.99 4.85 1.57
CA ASN A 40 2.19 5.02 2.41
C ASN A 40 2.23 4.00 3.55
N HIS A 41 1.11 3.75 4.24
CA HIS A 41 1.04 2.72 5.27
C HIS A 41 1.32 1.32 4.73
N ILE A 42 0.79 0.99 3.55
CA ILE A 42 1.00 -0.31 2.91
C ILE A 42 2.48 -0.50 2.55
N LEU A 43 3.06 0.48 1.85
CA LEU A 43 4.46 0.45 1.43
C LEU A 43 5.43 0.56 2.62
N GLY A 44 5.04 1.22 3.71
CA GLY A 44 5.83 1.27 4.94
C GLY A 44 5.99 -0.11 5.61
N VAL A 45 5.05 -1.04 5.38
CA VAL A 45 5.13 -2.41 5.92
C VAL A 45 5.70 -3.39 4.89
N LEU A 46 5.29 -3.29 3.63
CA LEU A 46 5.75 -4.20 2.57
C LEU A 46 7.09 -3.82 1.94
N GLY A 47 7.51 -2.56 2.06
CA GLY A 47 8.65 -1.99 1.36
C GLY A 47 8.30 -1.47 -0.04
N SER A 48 9.31 -0.98 -0.75
CA SER A 48 9.18 -0.55 -2.14
C SER A 48 8.92 -1.76 -3.05
N PRO A 49 7.99 -1.69 -4.02
CA PRO A 49 7.72 -2.79 -4.94
C PRO A 49 8.97 -3.18 -5.74
N SER A 50 9.09 -4.45 -6.10
CA SER A 50 10.19 -4.92 -6.94
C SER A 50 10.06 -4.41 -8.38
N ALA A 51 11.15 -4.47 -9.16
CA ALA A 51 11.10 -4.09 -10.58
C ALA A 51 10.08 -4.91 -11.37
N GLU A 52 9.94 -6.21 -11.07
CA GLU A 52 8.95 -7.10 -11.69
C GLU A 52 7.51 -6.69 -11.33
N ASP A 53 7.26 -6.32 -10.07
CA ASP A 53 5.94 -5.83 -9.64
C ASP A 53 5.60 -4.49 -10.31
N LEU A 54 6.59 -3.62 -10.52
CA LEU A 54 6.43 -2.35 -11.21
C LEU A 54 6.14 -2.53 -12.71
N GLU A 55 6.78 -3.51 -13.37
CA GLU A 55 6.51 -3.85 -14.77
C GLU A 55 5.05 -4.32 -14.99
N CYS A 56 4.44 -4.93 -13.98
CA CYS A 56 3.04 -5.34 -14.03
C CYS A 56 2.05 -4.16 -13.95
N ILE A 57 2.50 -2.95 -13.58
CA ILE A 57 1.67 -1.74 -13.48
C ILE A 57 1.69 -1.01 -14.82
N ILE A 58 0.80 -1.41 -15.74
CA ILE A 58 0.74 -0.91 -17.13
C ILE A 58 0.15 0.53 -17.23
N ASN A 59 -0.24 1.14 -16.11
CA ASN A 59 -0.96 2.42 -16.14
C ASN A 59 0.02 3.60 -16.23
N GLU A 60 0.07 4.24 -17.40
CA GLU A 60 0.89 5.41 -17.76
C GLU A 60 0.74 6.62 -16.80
N LYS A 61 -0.29 6.62 -15.96
CA LYS A 61 -0.61 7.69 -15.00
C LYS A 61 0.00 7.53 -13.61
N VAL A 62 0.72 6.45 -13.33
CA VAL A 62 1.47 6.31 -12.07
C VAL A 62 2.93 6.62 -12.38
N PRO A 63 3.43 7.84 -12.13
CA PRO A 63 4.84 8.14 -12.33
C PRO A 63 5.64 7.19 -11.46
N ILE A 64 6.65 6.54 -12.03
CA ILE A 64 7.62 5.72 -11.27
C ILE A 64 8.20 6.56 -10.10
N ASP A 65 8.38 7.86 -10.35
CA ASP A 65 8.79 8.89 -9.40
C ASP A 65 7.87 9.02 -8.17
N LEU A 66 6.60 8.60 -8.25
CA LEU A 66 5.68 8.60 -7.12
C LEU A 66 6.15 7.59 -6.06
N PHE A 67 6.59 6.41 -6.45
CA PHE A 67 7.07 5.39 -5.51
C PHE A 67 8.42 5.78 -4.89
N GLU A 68 9.29 6.44 -5.66
CA GLU A 68 10.54 6.98 -5.16
C GLU A 68 10.31 8.15 -4.19
N SER A 69 9.39 9.06 -4.53
CA SER A 69 8.95 10.17 -3.65
C SER A 69 8.31 9.65 -2.36
N ILE A 70 7.53 8.57 -2.42
CA ILE A 70 6.96 7.91 -1.24
C ILE A 70 8.07 7.27 -0.40
N SER A 71 9.04 6.59 -1.04
CA SER A 71 10.18 5.99 -0.34
C SER A 71 11.02 7.04 0.38
N LEU A 72 11.27 8.21 -0.25
CA LEU A 72 11.94 9.36 0.38
C LEU A 72 11.12 9.98 1.53
N THR A 73 9.79 10.00 1.40
CA THR A 73 8.90 10.49 2.47
C THR A 73 8.87 9.53 3.66
N LEU A 74 8.87 8.22 3.42
CA LEU A 74 8.93 7.17 4.44
C LEU A 74 10.30 7.13 5.14
N ALA A 75 11.39 7.31 4.40
CA ALA A 75 12.75 7.37 4.96
C ALA A 75 12.97 8.57 5.90
N ASN A 76 12.20 9.65 5.74
CA ASN A 76 12.22 10.83 6.61
C ASN A 76 11.10 10.82 7.66
N HIS A 77 10.34 9.72 7.79
CA HIS A 77 9.20 9.67 8.71
C HIS A 77 9.69 9.49 10.17
N PRO A 78 9.37 10.40 11.10
CA PRO A 78 9.93 10.43 12.45
C PRO A 78 9.57 9.21 13.31
N ILE A 79 8.60 8.39 12.88
CA ILE A 79 8.14 7.19 13.60
C ILE A 79 9.09 6.00 13.40
N LEU A 80 9.94 6.01 12.36
CA LEU A 80 10.93 4.95 12.10
C LEU A 80 12.34 5.30 12.61
N GLN A 81 12.53 6.50 13.17
CA GLN A 81 13.81 6.96 13.76
C GLN A 81 13.78 7.00 15.30
N GLN A 82 12.83 6.33 15.94
CA GLN A 82 12.70 6.28 17.41
C GLN A 82 12.74 4.84 17.92
#